data_AF-A0A0M1JS84-F1
#
_entry.id   AF-A0A0M1JS84-F1
#
_cell.length_a   1.000
_cell.length_b   1.000
_cell.length_c   1.000
_cell.angle_alpha   90.00
_cell.angle_beta   90.00
_cell.angle_gamma   90.00
#
_symmetry.space_group_name_H-M   'P 1'
#
loop_
_entity.id
_entity.type
_entity.pdbx_description
1 polymer ?
#
loop_
_entity_poly.entity_id
_entity_poly.type
_entity_poly.pdbx_seq_one_letter_code
_entity_poly.pdbx_strand_id
1 'polypeptide(L)'
;MIWNLLKEDYLKKIIVIAYLVNPILLFEQVSQAHIDVFLCRSLILLILSINFQYLFLSVMLIWVGILTKTIPIIWMPLMFFYLSSKKKYNTLILSFLASIAVICIVSFVCLGSLDAWSSLTNPGVSFRTNRSLHIFLITIFRNITNILPSFLSGEYAYRVYLLSKWISYMAYILYYAATLYGMYWGIRKKSDSEIHLILTIGWTSLLLFLFATPGNPSWYVTILIPIAFLVFPIKDSDVQRFVNTSLIFCLSSYTYYLFTLKGSSDFLLGVDGLIAFIPTTIYLILPKTSKELK
;
A
#
# COMPACT_ATOMS: atom_id res chain seq x y z
N MET A 1 -3.44 7.11 -19.66
CA MET A 1 -3.47 8.33 -18.83
C MET A 1 -4.76 8.31 -18.02
N ILE A 2 -4.75 8.72 -16.74
CA ILE A 2 -5.93 8.74 -15.84
C ILE A 2 -7.12 9.50 -16.47
N TRP A 3 -6.83 10.47 -17.34
CA TRP A 3 -7.80 11.21 -18.13
C TRP A 3 -8.87 10.35 -18.80
N ASN A 4 -8.52 9.24 -19.44
CA ASN A 4 -9.50 8.44 -20.18
C ASN A 4 -10.43 7.63 -19.25
N LEU A 5 -10.22 7.69 -17.92
CA LEU A 5 -10.78 6.72 -16.96
C LEU A 5 -11.87 7.32 -16.08
N LEU A 6 -11.98 8.64 -16.06
CA LEU A 6 -12.96 9.37 -15.29
C LEU A 6 -14.16 9.69 -16.19
N LYS A 7 -15.38 9.37 -15.74
CA LYS A 7 -16.61 9.50 -16.55
C LYS A 7 -17.19 10.92 -16.60
N GLU A 8 -16.88 11.79 -15.63
CA GLU A 8 -17.45 13.13 -15.54
C GLU A 8 -16.47 14.22 -16.01
N ASP A 9 -16.85 15.03 -17.00
CA ASP A 9 -15.93 15.95 -17.69
C ASP A 9 -15.29 17.04 -16.81
N TYR A 10 -16.00 17.57 -15.81
CA TYR A 10 -15.46 18.62 -14.94
C TYR A 10 -14.55 18.06 -13.83
N LEU A 11 -15.04 17.09 -13.05
CA LEU A 11 -14.24 16.42 -12.02
C LEU A 11 -13.03 15.71 -12.61
N LYS A 12 -13.15 15.15 -13.82
CA LYS A 12 -12.05 14.54 -14.56
C LYS A 12 -10.87 15.50 -14.75
N LYS A 13 -11.14 16.73 -15.18
CA LYS A 13 -10.10 17.75 -15.37
C LYS A 13 -9.38 18.03 -14.07
N ILE A 14 -10.13 18.25 -12.99
CA ILE A 14 -9.57 18.58 -11.67
C ILE A 14 -8.73 17.43 -11.14
N ILE A 15 -9.25 16.20 -11.15
CA ILE A 15 -8.55 15.02 -10.61
C ILE A 15 -7.27 14.75 -11.40
N VAL A 16 -7.30 14.87 -12.72
CA VAL A 16 -6.10 14.65 -13.55
C VAL A 16 -5.07 15.74 -13.32
N ILE A 17 -5.48 17.00 -13.27
CA ILE A 17 -4.57 18.11 -12.93
C ILE A 17 -3.97 17.87 -11.55
N ALA A 18 -4.80 17.60 -10.54
CA ALA A 18 -4.35 17.35 -9.18
C ALA A 18 -3.41 16.13 -9.07
N TYR A 19 -3.58 15.11 -9.91
CA TYR A 19 -2.65 13.98 -10.00
C TYR A 19 -1.32 14.40 -10.62
N LEU A 20 -1.36 15.10 -11.76
CA LEU A 20 -0.16 15.52 -12.50
C LEU A 20 0.66 16.56 -11.72
N VAL A 21 0.00 17.45 -10.98
CA VAL A 21 0.67 18.46 -10.16
C VAL A 21 0.91 18.00 -8.72
N ASN A 22 0.64 16.73 -8.40
CA ASN A 22 0.86 16.23 -7.06
C ASN A 22 2.36 16.32 -6.72
N PRO A 23 2.75 17.11 -5.70
CA PRO A 23 4.15 17.39 -5.41
C PRO A 23 4.91 16.12 -5.00
N ILE A 24 4.24 15.16 -4.36
CA ILE A 24 4.82 13.88 -3.97
C ILE A 24 5.18 13.08 -5.22
N LEU A 25 4.25 12.97 -6.17
CA LEU A 25 4.49 12.26 -7.42
C LEU A 25 5.57 12.96 -8.23
N LEU A 26 5.47 14.27 -8.47
CA LEU A 26 6.49 15.01 -9.22
C LEU A 26 7.88 14.87 -8.60
N PHE A 27 7.97 14.92 -7.27
CA PHE A 27 9.23 14.78 -6.59
C PHE A 27 9.83 13.36 -6.77
N GLU A 28 9.07 12.32 -6.44
CA GLU A 28 9.57 10.94 -6.48
C GLU A 28 9.75 10.43 -7.92
N GLN A 29 8.85 10.81 -8.83
CA GLN A 29 8.82 10.31 -10.20
C GLN A 29 9.70 11.09 -11.16
N VAL A 30 9.77 12.42 -11.02
CA VAL A 30 10.50 13.29 -11.95
C VAL A 30 11.84 13.70 -11.37
N SER A 31 11.87 14.15 -10.11
CA SER A 31 13.11 14.70 -9.52
C SER A 31 14.08 13.61 -9.05
N GLN A 32 13.56 12.57 -8.39
CA GLN A 32 14.37 11.42 -7.93
C GLN A 32 14.47 10.31 -8.98
N ALA A 33 13.71 10.40 -10.08
CA ALA A 33 13.60 9.37 -11.12
C ALA A 33 13.40 7.96 -10.54
N HIS A 34 12.63 7.85 -9.46
CA HIS A 34 12.50 6.61 -8.73
C HIS A 34 11.69 5.59 -9.53
N ILE A 35 11.98 4.30 -9.35
CA ILE A 35 11.33 3.21 -10.11
C ILE A 35 9.80 3.12 -9.85
N ASP A 36 9.30 3.88 -8.87
CA ASP A 36 7.88 4.02 -8.54
C ASP A 36 7.01 4.55 -9.68
N VAL A 37 7.59 5.20 -10.69
CA VAL A 37 6.87 5.54 -11.94
C VAL A 37 6.31 4.29 -12.61
N PHE A 38 7.13 3.25 -12.73
CA PHE A 38 6.73 2.00 -13.39
C PHE A 38 5.66 1.28 -12.59
N LEU A 39 5.78 1.28 -11.26
CA LEU A 39 4.79 0.68 -10.37
C LEU A 39 3.46 1.44 -10.39
N CYS A 40 3.48 2.77 -10.35
CA CYS A 40 2.27 3.59 -10.45
C CYS A 40 1.58 3.39 -11.81
N ARG A 41 2.38 3.29 -12.89
CA ARG A 41 1.86 3.04 -14.24
C ARG A 41 1.25 1.65 -14.36
N SER A 42 1.93 0.61 -13.86
CA SER A 42 1.38 -0.76 -13.86
C SER A 42 0.11 -0.85 -13.03
N LEU A 43 0.03 -0.12 -11.92
CA LEU A 43 -1.16 -0.04 -11.07
C LEU A 43 -2.34 0.64 -11.77
N ILE A 44 -2.11 1.76 -12.48
CA ILE A 44 -3.17 2.41 -13.27
C ILE A 44 -3.70 1.45 -14.35
N LEU A 45 -2.80 0.75 -15.05
CA LEU A 45 -3.17 -0.26 -16.04
C LEU A 45 -3.90 -1.46 -15.40
N LEU A 46 -3.52 -1.85 -14.18
CA LEU A 46 -4.13 -2.94 -13.45
C LEU A 46 -5.58 -2.61 -13.08
N ILE A 47 -5.82 -1.42 -12.53
CA ILE A 47 -7.17 -0.95 -12.22
C ILE A 47 -8.02 -0.91 -13.49
N LEU A 48 -7.41 -0.48 -14.60
CA LEU A 48 -8.08 -0.48 -15.89
C LEU A 48 -8.46 -1.86 -16.38
N SER A 49 -7.53 -2.81 -16.35
CA SER A 49 -7.78 -4.16 -16.81
C SER A 49 -8.82 -4.85 -15.94
N ILE A 50 -8.89 -4.55 -14.64
CA ILE A 50 -9.96 -4.99 -13.75
C ILE A 50 -11.32 -4.40 -14.19
N ASN A 51 -11.38 -3.07 -14.37
CA ASN A 51 -12.62 -2.39 -14.75
C ASN A 51 -13.18 -2.85 -16.11
N PHE A 52 -12.30 -3.09 -17.09
CA PHE A 52 -12.67 -3.58 -18.43
C PHE A 52 -12.75 -5.12 -18.54
N GLN A 53 -12.66 -5.85 -17.42
CA GLN A 53 -12.71 -7.33 -17.40
C GLN A 53 -11.57 -8.04 -18.17
N TYR A 54 -10.47 -7.36 -18.47
CA TYR A 54 -9.25 -7.97 -19.00
C TYR A 54 -8.45 -8.65 -17.87
N LEU A 55 -9.08 -9.62 -17.19
CA LEU A 55 -8.58 -10.17 -15.92
C LEU A 55 -7.26 -10.96 -16.03
N PHE A 56 -6.98 -11.56 -17.19
CA PHE A 56 -5.66 -12.17 -17.47
C PHE A 56 -4.55 -11.11 -17.48
N LEU A 57 -4.81 -9.99 -18.18
CA LEU A 57 -3.88 -8.87 -18.23
C LEU A 57 -3.66 -8.26 -16.85
N SER A 58 -4.69 -8.22 -15.99
CA SER A 58 -4.54 -7.81 -14.59
C SER A 58 -3.48 -8.63 -13.86
N VAL A 59 -3.47 -9.96 -14.01
CA VAL A 59 -2.45 -10.80 -13.37
C VAL A 59 -1.06 -10.52 -13.93
N MET A 60 -0.94 -10.33 -15.24
CA MET A 60 0.34 -9.97 -15.87
C MET A 60 0.86 -8.60 -15.40
N LEU A 61 -0.03 -7.63 -15.17
CA LEU A 61 0.33 -6.32 -14.64
C LEU A 61 0.75 -6.38 -13.16
N ILE A 62 0.19 -7.31 -12.37
CA ILE A 62 0.70 -7.60 -11.03
C ILE A 62 2.13 -8.13 -11.13
N TRP A 63 2.44 -9.04 -12.07
CA TRP A 63 3.82 -9.50 -12.29
C TRP A 63 4.78 -8.38 -12.68
N VAL A 64 4.39 -7.49 -13.60
CA VAL A 64 5.18 -6.28 -13.92
C VAL A 64 5.42 -5.46 -12.65
N GLY A 65 4.41 -5.33 -11.79
CA GLY A 65 4.53 -4.76 -10.46
C GLY A 65 5.57 -5.47 -9.59
N ILE A 66 5.48 -6.80 -9.43
CA ILE A 66 6.39 -7.65 -8.64
C ILE A 66 7.84 -7.48 -9.08
N LEU A 67 8.08 -7.48 -10.40
CA LEU A 67 9.42 -7.30 -10.98
C LEU A 67 9.96 -5.89 -10.79
N THR A 68 9.07 -4.90 -10.61
CA THR A 68 9.46 -3.52 -10.29
C THR A 68 9.76 -3.38 -8.79
N LYS A 69 8.87 -3.89 -7.93
CA LYS A 69 8.94 -3.86 -6.47
C LYS A 69 8.15 -5.03 -5.88
N THR A 70 8.46 -5.42 -4.65
CA THR A 70 7.86 -6.61 -4.01
C THR A 70 6.41 -6.46 -3.59
N ILE A 71 5.94 -5.26 -3.24
CA ILE A 71 4.61 -5.06 -2.63
C ILE A 71 3.46 -5.72 -3.40
N PRO A 72 3.39 -5.64 -4.74
CA PRO A 72 2.33 -6.26 -5.54
C PRO A 72 2.18 -7.78 -5.35
N ILE A 73 3.14 -8.46 -4.73
CA ILE A 73 3.01 -9.88 -4.38
C ILE A 73 1.78 -10.15 -3.51
N ILE A 74 1.41 -9.21 -2.63
CA ILE A 74 0.22 -9.33 -1.78
C ILE A 74 -1.08 -9.14 -2.58
N TRP A 75 -1.02 -8.73 -3.85
CA TRP A 75 -2.22 -8.60 -4.69
C TRP A 75 -2.53 -9.89 -5.45
N MET A 76 -1.55 -10.79 -5.63
CA MET A 76 -1.76 -12.07 -6.30
C MET A 76 -2.83 -12.94 -5.62
N PRO A 77 -2.81 -13.15 -4.29
CA PRO A 77 -3.87 -13.92 -3.64
C PRO A 77 -5.24 -13.24 -3.76
N LEU A 78 -5.30 -11.91 -3.63
CA LEU A 78 -6.57 -11.17 -3.83
C LEU A 78 -7.15 -11.43 -5.22
N MET A 79 -6.33 -11.38 -6.27
CA MET A 79 -6.75 -11.65 -7.63
C MET A 79 -7.17 -13.10 -7.85
N PHE A 80 -6.45 -14.06 -7.26
CA PHE A 80 -6.80 -15.49 -7.29
C PHE A 80 -8.19 -15.74 -6.67
N PHE A 81 -8.42 -15.20 -5.48
CA PHE A 81 -9.69 -15.36 -4.76
C PHE A 81 -10.84 -14.64 -5.49
N TYR A 82 -10.57 -13.47 -6.08
CA TYR A 82 -11.52 -12.77 -6.95
C TYR A 82 -11.92 -13.58 -8.19
N LEU A 83 -10.94 -14.13 -8.92
CA LEU A 83 -11.19 -14.98 -10.09
C LEU A 83 -11.98 -16.23 -9.72
N SER A 84 -11.65 -16.84 -8.58
CA SER A 84 -12.31 -18.03 -8.06
C SER A 84 -13.77 -17.75 -7.69
N SER A 85 -14.05 -16.64 -6.97
CA SER A 85 -15.42 -16.27 -6.61
C SER A 85 -16.27 -15.90 -7.84
N LYS A 86 -15.64 -15.39 -8.90
CA LYS A 86 -16.26 -15.13 -10.21
C LYS A 86 -16.33 -16.36 -11.13
N LYS A 87 -15.84 -17.53 -10.70
CA LYS A 87 -15.78 -18.78 -11.47
C LYS A 87 -15.05 -18.64 -12.82
N LYS A 88 -14.06 -17.75 -12.92
CA LYS A 88 -13.26 -17.51 -14.13
C LYS A 88 -12.07 -18.48 -14.22
N TYR A 89 -12.35 -19.79 -14.19
CA TYR A 89 -11.31 -20.83 -14.09
C TYR A 89 -10.36 -20.86 -15.28
N ASN A 90 -10.84 -20.61 -16.50
CA ASN A 90 -9.98 -20.56 -17.69
C ASN A 90 -8.92 -19.45 -17.55
N THR A 91 -9.34 -18.27 -17.08
CA THR A 91 -8.43 -17.16 -16.81
C THR A 91 -7.44 -17.50 -15.69
N LEU A 92 -7.90 -18.21 -14.66
CA LEU A 92 -7.06 -18.64 -13.55
C LEU A 92 -5.97 -19.62 -14.01
N ILE A 93 -6.33 -20.64 -14.78
CA ILE A 93 -5.38 -21.62 -15.35
C ILE A 93 -4.37 -20.92 -16.26
N LEU A 94 -4.84 -20.07 -17.19
CA LEU A 94 -3.95 -19.30 -18.07
C LEU A 94 -3.00 -18.40 -17.27
N SER A 95 -3.52 -17.72 -16.26
CA SER A 95 -2.72 -16.84 -15.40
C SER A 95 -1.69 -17.63 -14.58
N PHE A 96 -2.05 -18.82 -14.11
CA PHE A 96 -1.14 -19.72 -13.41
C PHE A 96 -0.02 -20.22 -14.32
N LEU A 97 -0.34 -20.71 -15.52
CA LEU A 97 0.65 -21.13 -16.51
C LEU A 97 1.57 -19.99 -16.92
N ALA A 98 1.00 -18.80 -17.16
CA ALA A 98 1.80 -17.61 -17.47
C ALA A 98 2.68 -17.17 -16.30
N SER A 99 2.20 -17.29 -15.06
CA SER A 99 3.01 -17.02 -13.86
C SER A 99 4.21 -17.96 -13.74
N ILE A 100 4.01 -19.26 -14.02
CA ILE A 100 5.11 -20.24 -14.08
C ILE A 100 6.09 -19.85 -15.20
N ALA A 101 5.58 -19.50 -16.38
CA ALA A 101 6.42 -19.08 -17.50
C ALA A 101 7.26 -17.84 -17.15
N VAL A 102 6.68 -16.84 -16.48
CA VAL A 102 7.41 -15.66 -15.99
C VAL A 102 8.51 -16.07 -15.01
N ILE A 103 8.21 -16.92 -14.03
CA ILE A 103 9.22 -17.42 -13.07
C ILE A 103 10.35 -18.15 -13.80
N CYS A 104 10.04 -19.03 -14.75
CA CYS A 104 11.05 -19.75 -15.52
C CYS A 104 11.91 -18.81 -16.38
N ILE A 105 11.30 -17.86 -17.09
CA ILE A 105 12.01 -16.89 -17.92
C ILE A 105 12.91 -16.00 -17.06
N VAL A 106 12.39 -15.44 -15.97
CA VAL A 106 13.16 -14.59 -15.06
C VAL A 106 14.30 -15.37 -14.40
N SER A 107 14.03 -16.62 -13.98
CA SER A 107 15.07 -17.50 -13.46
C SER A 107 16.17 -17.74 -14.51
N PHE A 108 15.80 -18.14 -15.72
CA PHE A 108 16.80 -18.51 -16.73
C PHE A 108 17.56 -17.32 -17.31
N VAL A 109 16.88 -16.20 -17.56
CA VAL A 109 17.44 -15.04 -18.28
C VAL A 109 18.08 -14.03 -17.31
N CYS A 110 17.45 -13.79 -16.15
CA CYS A 110 17.85 -12.70 -15.26
C CYS A 110 18.57 -13.17 -13.99
N LEU A 111 18.25 -14.38 -13.49
CA LEU A 111 18.68 -14.85 -12.18
C LEU A 111 19.52 -16.13 -12.31
N GLY A 112 20.84 -15.99 -12.43
CA GLY A 112 21.77 -17.13 -12.59
C GLY A 112 21.74 -18.19 -11.46
N SER A 113 20.99 -17.97 -10.37
CA SER A 113 20.74 -18.96 -9.31
C SER A 113 19.37 -18.77 -8.66
N LEU A 114 18.85 -19.83 -8.01
CA LEU A 114 17.61 -19.75 -7.22
C LEU A 114 17.74 -18.80 -6.03
N ASP A 115 18.93 -18.68 -5.44
CA ASP A 115 19.18 -17.79 -4.31
C ASP A 115 19.03 -16.31 -4.70
N ALA A 116 19.21 -15.96 -5.98
CA ALA A 116 19.02 -14.60 -6.47
C ALA A 116 17.55 -14.13 -6.37
N TRP A 117 16.57 -15.03 -6.20
CA TRP A 117 15.20 -14.63 -5.87
C TRP A 117 15.10 -13.92 -4.51
N SER A 118 16.03 -14.17 -3.59
CA SER A 118 16.11 -13.43 -2.33
C SER A 118 16.50 -11.96 -2.52
N SER A 119 17.14 -11.59 -3.64
CA SER A 119 17.43 -10.17 -3.92
C SER A 119 16.16 -9.40 -4.25
N LEU A 120 15.15 -10.07 -4.83
CA LEU A 120 13.85 -9.47 -5.08
C LEU A 120 13.18 -9.10 -3.77
N THR A 121 13.32 -9.87 -2.69
CA THR A 121 12.72 -9.55 -1.37
C THR A 121 13.40 -8.37 -0.64
N ASN A 122 14.32 -7.67 -1.31
CA ASN A 122 15.03 -6.46 -0.86
C ASN A 122 15.51 -6.55 0.61
N PRO A 123 16.46 -7.45 0.91
CA PRO A 123 16.99 -7.61 2.27
C PRO A 123 17.66 -6.34 2.81
N GLY A 124 18.07 -5.41 1.93
CA GLY A 124 18.73 -4.14 2.30
C GLY A 124 17.84 -3.11 3.01
N VAL A 125 16.51 -3.28 2.99
CA VAL A 125 15.55 -2.45 3.75
C VAL A 125 15.00 -3.13 5.00
N SER A 126 15.41 -4.37 5.29
CA SER A 126 14.91 -5.16 6.43
C SER A 126 15.16 -4.53 7.82
N PHE A 127 16.10 -3.59 7.90
CA PHE A 127 16.45 -2.85 9.12
C PHE A 127 16.18 -1.33 9.03
N ARG A 128 15.67 -0.82 7.91
CA ARG A 128 15.38 0.61 7.75
C ARG A 128 13.97 0.93 8.25
N THR A 129 13.79 0.90 9.55
CA THR A 129 12.52 1.24 10.20
C THR A 129 12.29 2.75 10.18
N ASN A 130 11.59 3.26 9.15
CA ASN A 130 10.99 4.60 9.12
C ASN A 130 9.45 4.52 8.98
N ARG A 131 8.69 5.37 9.71
CA ARG A 131 7.27 5.76 9.46
C ARG A 131 6.16 4.71 9.54
N SER A 132 6.17 3.88 10.57
CA SER A 132 5.08 2.97 10.92
C SER A 132 4.87 2.93 12.43
N LEU A 133 3.81 2.25 12.89
CA LEU A 133 3.54 2.03 14.31
C LEU A 133 4.80 1.60 15.08
N HIS A 134 5.64 0.79 14.44
CA HIS A 134 6.91 0.29 14.98
C HIS A 134 7.92 1.39 15.32
N ILE A 135 8.07 2.40 14.46
CA ILE A 135 8.95 3.55 14.71
C ILE A 135 8.36 4.42 15.80
N PHE A 136 7.04 4.66 15.72
CA PHE A 136 6.35 5.44 16.72
C PHE A 136 6.57 4.86 18.13
N LEU A 137 6.40 3.55 18.29
CA LEU A 137 6.66 2.86 19.55
C LEU A 137 8.13 2.92 19.95
N ILE A 138 9.09 2.61 19.05
CA ILE A 138 10.53 2.71 19.36
C ILE A 138 10.89 4.12 19.85
N THR A 139 10.41 5.16 19.18
CA THR A 139 10.78 6.53 19.51
C THR A 139 10.17 6.95 20.84
N ILE A 140 8.93 6.54 21.13
CA ILE A 140 8.35 6.72 22.47
C ILE A 140 9.20 6.00 23.52
N PHE A 141 9.51 4.72 23.33
CA PHE A 141 10.26 3.96 24.34
C PHE A 141 11.70 4.49 24.51
N ARG A 142 12.38 4.90 23.44
CA ARG A 142 13.70 5.56 23.51
C ARG A 142 13.65 6.90 24.23
N ASN A 143 12.63 7.73 23.98
CA ASN A 143 12.50 9.01 24.66
C ASN A 143 12.10 8.85 26.13
N ILE A 144 11.22 7.89 26.46
CA ILE A 144 10.88 7.57 27.85
C ILE A 144 12.11 7.05 28.61
N THR A 145 12.94 6.20 28.00
CA THR A 145 14.18 5.71 28.64
C THR A 145 15.19 6.82 28.88
N ASN A 146 15.26 7.84 28.01
CA ASN A 146 16.09 9.03 28.24
C ASN A 146 15.57 9.93 29.37
N ILE A 147 14.24 10.00 29.59
CA ILE A 147 13.61 10.83 30.62
C ILE A 147 13.55 10.11 31.98
N LEU A 148 13.31 8.79 31.98
CA LEU A 148 13.20 7.93 33.16
C LEU A 148 14.13 6.70 33.03
N PRO A 149 15.46 6.90 33.12
CA PRO A 149 16.45 5.83 32.95
C PRO A 149 16.37 4.72 34.01
N SER A 150 15.76 4.99 35.16
CA SER A 150 15.52 4.01 36.23
C SER A 150 14.32 3.08 35.98
N PHE A 151 13.44 3.41 35.02
CA PHE A 151 12.16 2.72 34.83
C PHE A 151 12.17 1.71 33.68
N LEU A 152 13.04 1.89 32.68
CA LEU A 152 13.18 1.01 31.51
C LEU A 152 14.64 0.94 31.08
N SER A 153 15.24 -0.25 31.08
CA SER A 153 16.53 -0.45 30.43
C SER A 153 16.36 -0.46 28.90
N GLY A 154 17.41 -0.13 28.15
CA GLY A 154 17.37 -0.19 26.68
C GLY A 154 17.03 -1.58 26.14
N GLU A 155 17.34 -2.64 26.89
CA GLU A 155 16.98 -4.02 26.55
C GLU A 155 15.46 -4.26 26.64
N TYR A 156 14.79 -3.73 27.67
CA TYR A 156 13.34 -3.83 27.79
C TYR A 156 12.63 -3.07 26.65
N ALA A 157 13.08 -1.87 26.30
CA ALA A 157 12.54 -1.11 25.17
C ALA A 157 12.63 -1.89 23.85
N TYR A 158 13.76 -2.57 23.61
CA TYR A 158 13.94 -3.41 22.43
C TYR A 158 13.03 -4.66 22.44
N ARG A 159 12.86 -5.32 23.59
CA ARG A 159 11.93 -6.46 23.72
C ARG A 159 10.47 -6.05 23.48
N VAL A 160 10.04 -4.91 24.01
CA VAL A 160 8.69 -4.37 23.77
C VAL A 160 8.49 -4.01 22.30
N TYR A 161 9.50 -3.43 21.67
CA TYR A 161 9.50 -3.20 20.22
C TYR A 161 9.31 -4.51 19.44
N LEU A 162 10.11 -5.55 19.71
CA LEU A 162 9.99 -6.84 19.05
C LEU A 162 8.60 -7.46 19.24
N LEU A 163 8.05 -7.40 20.46
CA LEU A 163 6.71 -7.88 20.75
C LEU A 163 5.66 -7.11 19.94
N SER A 164 5.76 -5.78 19.87
CA SER A 164 4.85 -4.96 19.06
C SER A 164 4.90 -5.33 17.57
N LYS A 165 6.10 -5.62 17.05
CA LYS A 165 6.32 -6.10 15.68
C LYS A 165 5.55 -7.38 15.40
N TRP A 166 5.70 -8.37 16.28
CA TRP A 166 4.96 -9.63 16.15
C TRP A 166 3.45 -9.45 16.23
N ILE A 167 2.96 -8.63 17.15
CA ILE A 167 1.52 -8.36 17.30
C ILE A 167 0.96 -7.73 16.03
N SER A 168 1.59 -6.68 15.49
CA SER A 168 1.09 -6.01 14.29
C SER A 168 1.15 -6.91 13.05
N TYR A 169 2.17 -7.76 12.92
CA TYR A 169 2.24 -8.75 11.86
C TYR A 169 1.12 -9.78 11.95
N MET A 170 0.90 -10.34 13.14
CA MET A 170 -0.18 -11.30 13.36
C MET A 170 -1.55 -10.65 13.11
N ALA A 171 -1.77 -9.43 13.58
CA ALA A 171 -2.99 -8.69 13.33
C ALA A 171 -3.22 -8.47 11.81
N TYR A 172 -2.17 -8.11 11.08
CA TYR A 172 -2.25 -7.94 9.62
C TYR A 172 -2.53 -9.26 8.91
N ILE A 173 -1.86 -10.35 9.29
CA ILE A 173 -2.09 -11.69 8.71
C ILE A 173 -3.54 -12.12 8.95
N LEU A 174 -4.06 -11.94 10.16
CA LEU A 174 -5.44 -12.25 10.50
C LEU A 174 -6.43 -11.40 9.69
N TYR A 175 -6.18 -10.10 9.59
CA TYR A 175 -6.97 -9.18 8.75
C TYR A 175 -6.96 -9.61 7.28
N TYR A 176 -5.78 -9.95 6.75
CA TYR A 176 -5.59 -10.33 5.36
C TYR A 176 -6.26 -11.67 5.06
N ALA A 177 -6.13 -12.66 5.95
CA ALA A 177 -6.82 -13.94 5.86
C ALA A 177 -8.35 -13.78 5.92
N ALA A 178 -8.86 -12.95 6.84
CA ALA A 178 -10.28 -12.63 6.93
C ALA A 178 -10.79 -11.93 5.65
N THR A 179 -9.97 -11.07 5.05
CA THR A 179 -10.27 -10.40 3.78
C THR A 179 -10.36 -11.40 2.63
N LEU A 180 -9.40 -12.30 2.48
CA LEU A 180 -9.42 -13.36 1.46
C LEU A 180 -10.62 -14.30 1.64
N TYR A 181 -10.89 -14.70 2.88
CA TYR A 181 -12.05 -15.51 3.22
C TYR A 181 -13.36 -14.82 2.84
N GLY A 182 -13.51 -13.54 3.21
CA GLY A 182 -14.69 -12.73 2.87
C GLY A 182 -14.90 -12.57 1.37
N MET A 183 -13.82 -12.47 0.59
CA MET A 183 -13.86 -12.43 -0.88
C MET A 183 -14.30 -13.77 -1.49
N TYR A 184 -13.80 -14.90 -0.97
CA TYR A 184 -14.15 -16.23 -1.46
C TYR A 184 -15.64 -16.55 -1.27
N TRP A 185 -16.12 -16.36 -0.03
CA TRP A 185 -17.47 -16.75 0.37
C TRP A 185 -18.55 -15.77 -0.09
N GLY A 186 -18.16 -14.65 -0.69
CA GLY A 186 -19.10 -13.62 -1.12
C GLY A 186 -19.87 -13.02 0.05
N ILE A 187 -19.28 -12.98 1.24
CA ILE A 187 -19.87 -12.33 2.43
C ILE A 187 -20.04 -10.82 2.16
N ARG A 188 -19.21 -10.26 1.27
CA ARG A 188 -19.29 -8.87 0.78
C ARG A 188 -19.99 -8.75 -0.59
N LYS A 189 -21.11 -9.44 -0.78
CA LYS A 189 -21.99 -9.32 -1.96
C LYS A 189 -22.86 -8.07 -1.88
N LYS A 190 -22.34 -6.89 -2.24
CA LYS A 190 -23.18 -5.79 -2.74
C LYS A 190 -22.47 -5.12 -3.91
N SER A 191 -23.27 -4.72 -4.90
CA SER A 191 -22.94 -4.18 -6.23
C SER A 191 -21.53 -3.61 -6.43
N ASP A 192 -20.93 -3.94 -7.59
CA ASP A 192 -19.60 -3.54 -8.11
C ASP A 192 -18.40 -4.26 -7.48
N SER A 193 -18.31 -5.56 -7.80
CA SER A 193 -17.21 -6.45 -7.40
C SER A 193 -15.80 -5.97 -7.78
N GLU A 194 -15.69 -5.22 -8.87
CA GLU A 194 -14.44 -4.67 -9.42
C GLU A 194 -13.93 -3.56 -8.53
N ILE A 195 -14.80 -2.60 -8.19
CA ILE A 195 -14.50 -1.51 -7.26
C ILE A 195 -14.14 -2.10 -5.89
N HIS A 196 -14.86 -3.13 -5.45
CA HIS A 196 -14.52 -3.83 -4.21
C HIS A 196 -13.11 -4.45 -4.25
N LEU A 197 -12.71 -5.09 -5.37
CA LEU A 197 -11.35 -5.61 -5.52
C LEU A 197 -10.31 -4.48 -5.48
N ILE A 198 -10.54 -3.39 -6.21
CA ILE A 198 -9.63 -2.23 -6.27
C ILE A 198 -9.47 -1.61 -4.88
N LEU A 199 -10.57 -1.41 -4.15
CA LEU A 199 -10.54 -0.95 -2.77
C LEU A 199 -9.82 -1.94 -1.85
N THR A 200 -10.00 -3.25 -2.05
CA THR A 200 -9.32 -4.26 -1.23
C THR A 200 -7.82 -4.24 -1.46
N ILE A 201 -7.36 -4.06 -2.70
CA ILE A 201 -5.95 -3.83 -3.03
C ILE A 201 -5.42 -2.58 -2.30
N GLY A 202 -6.19 -1.49 -2.33
CA GLY A 202 -5.86 -0.25 -1.62
C GLY A 202 -5.78 -0.42 -0.11
N TRP A 203 -6.81 -0.97 0.52
CA TRP A 203 -6.89 -1.17 1.97
C TRP A 203 -5.82 -2.12 2.49
N THR A 204 -5.58 -3.24 1.82
CA THR A 204 -4.52 -4.18 2.24
C THR A 204 -3.14 -3.51 2.18
N SER A 205 -2.87 -2.74 1.13
CA SER A 205 -1.62 -1.97 1.01
C SER A 205 -1.50 -0.87 2.08
N LEU A 206 -2.56 -0.08 2.31
CA LEU A 206 -2.58 0.98 3.31
C LEU A 206 -2.39 0.44 4.74
N LEU A 207 -3.10 -0.62 5.11
CA LEU A 207 -2.98 -1.22 6.45
C LEU A 207 -1.63 -1.92 6.64
N LEU A 208 -1.07 -2.53 5.59
CA LEU A 208 0.29 -3.04 5.62
C LEU A 208 1.27 -1.91 5.94
N PHE A 209 1.16 -0.76 5.26
CA PHE A 209 2.03 0.39 5.47
C PHE A 209 1.90 1.02 6.86
N LEU A 210 0.67 1.18 7.34
CA LEU A 210 0.41 1.78 8.65
C LEU A 210 0.89 0.90 9.80
N PHE A 211 0.59 -0.40 9.74
CA PHE A 211 0.70 -1.28 10.90
C PHE A 211 1.78 -2.33 10.79
N ALA A 212 2.03 -2.89 9.60
CA ALA A 212 2.82 -4.12 9.45
C ALA A 212 4.04 -4.00 8.51
N THR A 213 4.53 -2.78 8.31
CA THR A 213 5.78 -2.54 7.58
C THR A 213 6.82 -1.95 8.55
N PRO A 214 7.89 -2.67 8.92
CA PRO A 214 8.94 -2.17 9.81
C PRO A 214 9.87 -1.26 9.00
N GLY A 215 9.34 -0.18 8.43
CA GLY A 215 10.10 0.65 7.50
C GLY A 215 9.40 0.86 6.18
N ASN A 216 8.59 1.92 6.12
CA ASN A 216 8.00 2.38 4.88
C ASN A 216 8.70 3.67 4.43
N PRO A 217 9.68 3.59 3.52
CA PRO A 217 10.18 4.80 2.87
C PRO A 217 9.05 5.63 2.24
N SER A 218 9.19 6.97 2.21
CA SER A 218 8.17 7.92 1.71
C SER A 218 7.57 7.52 0.38
N TRP A 219 8.41 7.00 -0.49
CA TRP A 219 8.04 6.74 -1.86
C TRP A 219 7.09 5.55 -2.01
N TYR A 220 7.05 4.63 -1.05
CA TYR A 220 6.16 3.46 -1.13
C TYR A 220 4.69 3.83 -0.96
N VAL A 221 4.37 4.90 -0.22
CA VAL A 221 2.99 5.36 -0.08
C VAL A 221 2.43 5.96 -1.38
N THR A 222 3.31 6.32 -2.33
CA THR A 222 2.88 6.89 -3.62
C THR A 222 1.99 5.96 -4.42
N ILE A 223 2.04 4.65 -4.19
CA ILE A 223 1.17 3.66 -4.85
C ILE A 223 -0.30 3.82 -4.48
N LEU A 224 -0.60 4.42 -3.32
CA LEU A 224 -1.97 4.68 -2.88
C LEU A 224 -2.60 5.84 -3.64
N ILE A 225 -1.79 6.79 -4.12
CA ILE A 225 -2.23 7.97 -4.86
C ILE A 225 -2.99 7.59 -6.14
N PRO A 226 -2.46 6.77 -7.08
CA PRO A 226 -3.21 6.38 -8.26
C PRO A 226 -4.50 5.60 -7.92
N ILE A 227 -4.51 4.77 -6.87
CA ILE A 227 -5.75 4.09 -6.43
C ILE A 227 -6.77 5.12 -5.99
N ALA A 228 -6.40 6.00 -5.04
CA ALA A 228 -7.29 7.01 -4.47
C ALA A 228 -7.86 7.94 -5.54
N PHE A 229 -7.03 8.42 -6.47
CA PHE A 229 -7.47 9.29 -7.56
C PHE A 229 -8.41 8.62 -8.55
N LEU A 230 -8.24 7.32 -8.82
CA LEU A 230 -9.10 6.58 -9.74
C LEU A 230 -10.46 6.25 -9.15
N VAL A 231 -10.54 6.03 -7.83
CA VAL A 231 -11.80 5.75 -7.14
C VAL A 231 -12.48 7.02 -6.61
N PHE A 232 -11.78 8.16 -6.61
CA PHE A 232 -12.27 9.46 -6.11
C PHE A 232 -13.68 9.85 -6.58
N PRO A 233 -14.08 9.69 -7.87
CA PRO A 233 -15.41 10.10 -8.32
C PRO A 233 -16.56 9.27 -7.72
N ILE A 234 -16.28 8.11 -7.15
CA ILE A 234 -17.30 7.19 -6.66
C ILE A 234 -17.77 7.69 -5.28
N LYS A 235 -19.02 8.15 -5.20
CA LYS A 235 -19.61 8.76 -3.98
C LYS A 235 -20.02 7.75 -2.89
N ASP A 236 -19.44 6.56 -2.89
CA ASP A 236 -19.69 5.59 -1.83
C ASP A 236 -18.89 5.94 -0.57
N SER A 237 -19.53 5.85 0.60
CA SER A 237 -18.92 6.20 1.89
C SER A 237 -17.64 5.44 2.22
N ASP A 238 -17.53 4.16 1.86
CA ASP A 238 -16.33 3.35 2.09
C ASP A 238 -15.21 3.72 1.11
N VAL A 239 -15.57 4.07 -0.13
CA VAL A 239 -14.62 4.61 -1.11
C VAL A 239 -14.06 5.94 -0.62
N GLN A 240 -14.91 6.89 -0.22
CA GLN A 240 -14.46 8.20 0.23
C GLN A 240 -13.61 8.11 1.49
N ARG A 241 -13.94 7.18 2.41
CA ARG A 241 -13.10 6.89 3.56
C ARG A 241 -11.71 6.42 3.15
N PHE A 242 -11.61 5.48 2.20
CA PHE A 242 -10.33 5.00 1.69
C PHE A 242 -9.52 6.14 1.05
N VAL A 243 -10.16 6.95 0.19
CA VAL A 243 -9.54 8.09 -0.49
C VAL A 243 -8.95 9.05 0.53
N ASN A 244 -9.75 9.52 1.47
CA ASN A 244 -9.32 10.51 2.47
C ASN A 244 -8.23 9.95 3.39
N THR A 245 -8.38 8.71 3.86
CA THR A 245 -7.36 8.06 4.71
C THR A 245 -6.03 7.95 3.96
N SER A 246 -6.08 7.55 2.67
CA SER A 246 -4.88 7.37 1.84
C SER A 246 -4.21 8.71 1.55
N LEU A 247 -4.98 9.76 1.23
CA LEU A 247 -4.42 11.09 0.96
C LEU A 247 -3.81 11.72 2.22
N ILE A 248 -4.46 11.61 3.38
CA ILE A 248 -3.91 12.06 4.67
C ILE A 248 -2.60 11.32 4.96
N PHE A 249 -2.57 10.00 4.76
CA PHE A 249 -1.37 9.19 4.96
C PHE A 249 -0.24 9.57 4.00
N CYS A 250 -0.56 9.84 2.72
CA CYS A 250 0.44 10.27 1.74
C CYS A 250 1.01 11.66 2.06
N LEU A 251 0.14 12.62 2.38
CA LEU A 251 0.55 13.99 2.72
C LEU A 251 1.45 14.04 3.95
N SER A 252 1.03 13.36 5.02
CA SER A 252 1.82 13.26 6.24
C SER A 252 3.16 12.56 6.00
N SER A 253 3.17 11.47 5.22
CA SER A 253 4.41 10.79 4.83
C SER A 253 5.36 11.67 4.01
N TYR A 254 4.85 12.65 3.24
CA TYR A 254 5.66 13.58 2.46
C TYR A 254 6.19 14.77 3.26
N THR A 255 5.45 15.26 4.26
CA THR A 255 5.93 16.37 5.09
C THR A 255 7.30 16.08 5.71
N TYR A 256 7.57 14.84 6.11
CA TYR A 256 8.90 14.40 6.56
C TYR A 256 10.02 14.66 5.53
N TYR A 257 9.77 14.36 4.26
CA TYR A 257 10.79 14.46 3.21
C TYR A 257 11.37 15.88 3.12
N LEU A 258 10.51 16.88 3.32
CA LEU A 258 10.89 18.29 3.35
C LEU A 258 11.72 18.66 4.58
N PHE A 259 11.53 18.00 5.72
CA PHE A 259 12.21 18.31 6.98
C PHE A 259 13.49 17.50 7.24
N THR A 260 13.68 16.35 6.60
CA THR A 260 14.79 15.42 6.92
C THR A 260 15.91 15.33 5.89
N LEU A 261 15.82 16.05 4.77
CA LEU A 261 16.93 16.21 3.83
C LEU A 261 18.19 16.85 4.49
N LYS A 262 18.12 17.29 5.74
CA LYS A 262 19.22 17.89 6.52
C LYS A 262 19.42 17.23 7.90
N GLY A 263 19.78 15.93 7.94
CA GLY A 263 20.38 15.31 9.14
C GLY A 263 19.56 15.47 10.43
N SER A 264 18.24 15.23 10.36
CA SER A 264 17.31 15.46 11.46
C SER A 264 17.53 14.51 12.65
N SER A 265 17.36 15.03 13.86
CA SER A 265 17.47 14.30 15.12
C SER A 265 16.36 13.24 15.32
N ASP A 266 16.62 12.22 16.15
CA ASP A 266 15.68 11.16 16.56
C ASP A 266 14.32 11.69 17.06
N PHE A 267 14.28 12.92 17.55
CA PHE A 267 13.05 13.63 17.95
C PHE A 267 12.11 13.90 16.76
N LEU A 268 12.65 14.36 15.62
CA LEU A 268 11.86 14.65 14.42
C LEU A 268 11.28 13.38 13.80
N LEU A 269 11.96 12.22 13.94
CA LEU A 269 11.45 10.91 13.56
C LEU A 269 10.22 10.48 14.39
N GLY A 270 10.18 10.84 15.68
CA GLY A 270 9.04 10.57 16.56
C GLY A 270 7.82 11.43 16.25
N VAL A 271 8.06 12.73 16.02
CA VAL A 271 7.02 13.68 15.60
C VAL A 271 6.44 13.30 14.24
N ASP A 272 7.24 12.79 13.32
CA ASP A 272 6.77 12.28 12.03
C ASP A 272 5.89 11.03 12.18
N GLY A 273 6.32 10.04 12.97
CA GLY A 273 5.49 8.90 13.32
C GLY A 273 4.13 9.33 13.86
N LEU A 274 4.09 10.36 14.70
CA LEU A 274 2.85 10.96 15.21
C LEU A 274 2.00 11.60 14.09
N ILE A 275 2.60 12.47 13.25
CA ILE A 275 1.88 13.20 12.18
C ILE A 275 1.36 12.26 11.10
N ALA A 276 2.06 11.17 10.80
CA ALA A 276 1.63 10.18 9.81
C ALA A 276 0.61 9.19 10.39
N PHE A 277 0.86 8.70 11.59
CA PHE A 277 0.04 7.64 12.17
C PHE A 277 -1.23 8.15 12.83
N ILE A 278 -1.17 9.23 13.64
CA ILE A 278 -2.32 9.68 14.44
C ILE A 278 -3.46 10.19 13.58
N PRO A 279 -3.28 11.18 12.67
CA PRO A 279 -4.40 11.69 11.87
C PRO A 279 -5.04 10.59 11.02
N THR A 280 -4.20 9.73 10.43
CA THR A 280 -4.65 8.61 9.60
C THR A 280 -5.44 7.60 10.42
N THR A 281 -4.96 7.24 11.62
CA THR A 281 -5.63 6.27 12.51
C THR A 281 -6.89 6.84 13.13
N ILE A 282 -6.91 8.12 13.50
CA ILE A 282 -8.12 8.81 13.95
C ILE A 282 -9.17 8.76 12.84
N TYR A 283 -8.82 9.16 11.62
CA TYR A 283 -9.75 9.13 10.50
C TYR A 283 -10.22 7.70 10.15
N LEU A 284 -9.34 6.71 10.32
CA LEU A 284 -9.67 5.30 10.19
C LEU A 284 -10.66 4.81 11.25
N ILE A 285 -10.65 5.34 12.48
CA ILE A 285 -11.50 4.87 13.58
C ILE A 285 -12.78 5.70 13.72
N LEU A 286 -12.77 6.95 13.26
CA LEU A 286 -13.93 7.84 13.36
C LEU A 286 -15.18 7.16 12.76
N PRO A 287 -16.29 7.13 13.50
CA PRO A 287 -17.53 6.54 13.02
C PRO A 287 -18.00 7.29 11.77
N LYS A 288 -18.59 6.57 10.80
CA LYS A 288 -19.20 7.20 9.61
C LYS A 288 -20.16 8.28 10.09
N THR A 289 -19.83 9.54 9.86
CA THR A 289 -20.75 10.64 10.17
C THR A 289 -21.93 10.53 9.22
N SER A 290 -23.10 10.19 9.76
CA SER A 290 -24.38 10.01 9.06
C SER A 290 -24.89 11.26 8.31
N LYS A 291 -24.09 12.32 8.23
CA LYS A 291 -24.42 13.58 7.56
C LYS A 291 -24.05 13.63 6.07
N GLU A 292 -23.40 12.61 5.53
CA GLU A 292 -23.17 12.50 4.06
C GLU A 292 -24.32 11.80 3.31
N LEU A 293 -25.48 11.60 3.95
CA LEU A 293 -26.69 11.00 3.38
C LEU A 293 -27.76 12.04 2.95
N LYS A 294 -27.37 13.24 2.53
CA LYS A 294 -28.27 14.19 1.87
C LYS A 294 -27.66 14.73 0.59
#